data_AF-A0A7V1CK28-F1
#
_entry.id   AF-A0A7V1CK28-F1
#
_cell.length_a   1.000
_cell.length_b   1.000
_cell.length_c   1.000
_cell.angle_alpha   90.00
_cell.angle_beta   90.00
_cell.angle_gamma   90.00
#
_symmetry.space_group_name_H-M   'P 1'
#
loop_
_entity.id
_entity.type
_entity.pdbx_description
1 polymer ?
#
loop_
_entity_poly.entity_id
_entity_poly.type
_entity_poly.pdbx_seq_one_letter_code
_entity_poly.pdbx_strand_id
1 'polypeptide(L)'
;MSIKPTTGIRKIYKFARQTENISNLKLRIGIAGRKKIVKTIRDTFGADPISSVVEIPDMSFAGAFDLLIIALKDVAELTEKAHIIEKSAAPVIIVFEQSKAVTDKTLDKLEGLIDLNSLIFLKESDFQKRLHNAVVRELDDKKLAIARVLPLFRNRIAADIISDSSKQNALIGAAVFLPGADMPILTLNQMKMVLELAAVHNESLSVERAKELLVTFGSGYIFRALARQLLGFVPGPGFIVKGIVAYTGTRALGQLAHEYFTRGAFPLEIGNKSKS
;
A
#
# COMPACT_ATOMS: atom_id res chain seq x y z
N MET A 1 3.82 -21.88 -21.36
CA MET A 1 4.09 -20.54 -21.94
C MET A 1 5.36 -19.99 -21.29
N SER A 2 6.50 -20.09 -21.97
CA SER A 2 7.82 -19.71 -21.41
C SER A 2 7.97 -18.19 -21.44
N ILE A 3 7.93 -17.55 -20.27
CA ILE A 3 8.27 -16.13 -20.13
C ILE A 3 9.78 -16.01 -20.37
N LYS A 4 10.19 -15.45 -21.52
CA LYS A 4 11.62 -15.19 -21.77
C LYS A 4 12.21 -14.36 -20.60
N PRO A 5 13.34 -14.78 -19.99
CA PRO A 5 13.90 -14.13 -18.80
C PRO A 5 14.23 -12.64 -18.99
N THR A 6 14.47 -12.20 -20.23
CA THR A 6 14.69 -10.79 -20.60
C THR A 6 13.46 -9.89 -20.43
N THR A 7 12.25 -10.44 -20.47
CA THR A 7 11.01 -9.66 -20.34
C THR A 7 10.71 -9.28 -18.89
N GLY A 8 11.02 -10.15 -17.93
CA GLY A 8 10.79 -9.90 -16.50
C GLY A 8 11.69 -8.80 -15.95
N ILE A 9 12.99 -8.86 -16.26
CA ILE A 9 13.96 -7.84 -15.85
C ILE A 9 13.59 -6.45 -16.39
N ARG A 10 13.22 -6.35 -17.68
CA ARG A 10 12.78 -5.08 -18.29
C ARG A 10 11.57 -4.47 -17.58
N LYS A 11 10.63 -5.29 -17.09
CA LYS A 11 9.48 -4.79 -16.31
C LYS A 11 9.93 -4.20 -14.97
N ILE A 12 10.91 -4.80 -14.29
CA ILE A 12 11.46 -4.25 -13.04
C ILE A 12 12.16 -2.92 -13.27
N TYR A 13 12.99 -2.79 -14.30
CA TYR A 13 13.62 -1.49 -14.63
C TYR A 13 12.59 -0.43 -15.01
N LYS A 14 11.57 -0.79 -15.80
CA LYS A 14 10.46 0.12 -16.11
C LYS A 14 9.72 0.55 -14.84
N PHE A 15 9.50 -0.39 -13.92
CA PHE A 15 8.86 -0.14 -12.63
C PHE A 15 9.71 0.76 -11.73
N ALA A 16 11.01 0.52 -11.59
CA ALA A 16 11.93 1.37 -10.82
C ALA A 16 11.90 2.83 -11.31
N ARG A 17 11.88 3.01 -12.63
CA ARG A 17 11.73 4.34 -13.25
C ARG A 17 10.33 4.94 -13.02
N GLN A 18 9.28 4.12 -12.97
CA GLN A 18 7.95 4.58 -12.60
C GLN A 18 7.85 4.98 -11.13
N THR A 19 8.50 4.26 -10.20
CA THR A 19 8.54 4.63 -8.79
C THR A 19 9.27 5.95 -8.56
N GLU A 20 10.34 6.22 -9.32
CA GLU A 20 10.98 7.55 -9.34
C GLU A 20 10.02 8.65 -9.84
N ASN A 21 9.15 8.36 -10.80
CA ASN A 21 8.14 9.31 -11.27
C ASN A 21 6.97 9.47 -10.29
N ILE A 22 6.56 8.39 -9.61
CA ILE A 22 5.55 8.41 -8.55
C ILE A 22 6.04 9.30 -7.40
N SER A 23 7.35 9.34 -7.20
CA SER A 23 8.03 10.27 -6.30
C SER A 23 7.76 11.76 -6.65
N ASN A 24 7.27 12.08 -7.84
CA ASN A 24 6.87 13.45 -8.22
C ASN A 24 5.35 13.68 -8.23
N LEU A 25 4.52 12.69 -7.86
CA LEU A 25 3.07 12.85 -7.79
C LEU A 25 2.67 13.74 -6.62
N LYS A 26 1.93 14.81 -6.91
CA LYS A 26 1.25 15.62 -5.90
C LYS A 26 -0.05 14.92 -5.54
N LEU A 27 -0.13 14.36 -4.33
CA LEU A 27 -1.39 13.89 -3.76
C LEU A 27 -2.15 15.09 -3.18
N ARG A 28 -3.44 15.23 -3.50
CA ARG A 28 -4.33 16.27 -2.97
C ARG A 28 -5.62 15.65 -2.44
N ILE A 29 -5.82 15.70 -1.14
CA ILE A 29 -7.03 15.27 -0.44
C ILE A 29 -7.78 16.52 0.00
N GLY A 30 -8.98 16.74 -0.53
CA GLY A 30 -9.84 17.83 -0.09
C GLY A 30 -10.69 17.41 1.10
N ILE A 31 -10.82 18.26 2.12
CA ILE A 31 -11.77 18.06 3.21
C ILE A 31 -12.73 19.25 3.23
N ALA A 32 -14.03 19.00 3.13
CA ALA A 32 -15.05 20.05 3.08
C ALA A 32 -16.22 19.75 4.02
N GLY A 33 -16.92 20.80 4.45
CA GLY A 33 -18.17 20.68 5.22
C GLY A 33 -18.08 21.26 6.64
N ARG A 34 -18.71 20.59 7.60
CA ARG A 34 -18.87 21.10 8.98
C ARG A 34 -17.52 21.28 9.69
N LYS A 35 -17.17 22.52 10.04
CA LYS A 35 -15.90 22.88 10.74
C LYS A 35 -15.50 21.94 11.87
N LYS A 36 -16.44 21.57 12.75
CA LYS A 36 -16.18 20.69 13.91
C LYS A 36 -15.72 19.29 13.48
N ILE A 37 -16.38 18.71 12.48
CA ILE A 37 -16.09 17.37 11.96
C ILE A 37 -14.80 17.42 11.12
N VAL A 38 -14.65 18.44 10.27
CA VAL A 38 -13.43 18.70 9.48
C VAL A 38 -12.19 18.71 10.37
N LYS A 39 -12.27 19.41 11.52
CA LYS A 39 -11.19 19.43 12.51
C LYS A 39 -10.84 18.02 13.00
N THR A 40 -11.82 17.21 13.39
CA THR A 40 -11.57 15.83 13.87
C THR A 40 -11.00 14.92 12.78
N ILE A 41 -11.47 15.05 11.53
CA ILE A 41 -10.92 14.33 10.39
C ILE A 41 -9.45 14.73 10.20
N ARG A 42 -9.15 16.03 10.22
CA ARG A 42 -7.78 16.55 10.10
C ARG A 42 -6.87 16.02 11.21
N ASP A 43 -7.33 16.06 12.45
CA ASP A 43 -6.58 15.54 13.61
C ASP A 43 -6.24 14.04 13.45
N THR A 44 -7.06 13.28 12.71
CA THR A 44 -6.82 11.86 12.40
C THR A 44 -5.66 11.66 11.40
N PHE A 45 -5.44 12.64 10.51
CA PHE A 45 -4.30 12.64 9.58
C PHE A 45 -3.00 13.15 10.24
N GLY A 46 -3.06 13.66 11.47
CA GLY A 46 -1.93 14.18 12.23
C GLY A 46 -1.68 15.68 12.08
N ALA A 47 -0.74 16.20 12.87
CA ALA A 47 -0.46 17.65 13.01
C ALA A 47 0.17 18.30 11.77
N ASP A 48 0.71 17.51 10.85
CA ASP A 48 1.41 17.99 9.67
C ASP A 48 0.71 17.49 8.39
N PRO A 49 -0.51 17.97 8.08
CA PRO A 49 -1.03 17.82 6.75
C PRO A 49 -0.20 18.72 5.85
N ILE A 50 0.91 18.17 5.34
CA ILE A 50 1.58 18.67 4.14
C ILE A 50 0.49 19.12 3.16
N SER A 51 0.71 20.24 2.45
CA SER A 51 -0.10 20.88 1.37
C SER A 51 -1.08 20.01 0.54
N SER A 52 -0.93 18.69 0.57
CA SER A 52 -1.86 17.66 0.17
C SER A 52 -3.25 17.69 0.83
N VAL A 53 -3.41 17.88 2.15
CA VAL A 53 -4.75 17.90 2.77
C VAL A 53 -5.26 19.33 2.86
N VAL A 54 -6.26 19.66 2.06
CA VAL A 54 -6.75 21.03 1.89
C VAL A 54 -8.15 21.14 2.44
N GLU A 55 -8.35 22.04 3.41
CA GLU A 55 -9.69 22.44 3.83
C GLU A 55 -10.31 23.31 2.74
N ILE A 56 -11.47 22.91 2.23
CA ILE A 56 -12.16 23.63 1.17
C ILE A 56 -13.27 24.49 1.80
N PRO A 57 -13.38 25.78 1.45
CA PRO A 57 -14.40 26.68 1.99
C PRO A 57 -15.83 26.22 1.71
N ASP A 58 -16.06 25.62 0.54
CA ASP A 58 -17.35 25.09 0.12
C ASP A 58 -17.19 23.83 -0.76
N MET A 59 -18.30 23.16 -1.06
CA MET A 59 -18.28 21.90 -1.81
C MET A 59 -18.23 22.08 -3.34
N SER A 60 -18.08 23.29 -3.86
CA SER A 60 -18.08 23.56 -5.31
C SER A 60 -16.77 23.18 -6.01
N PHE A 61 -15.72 22.86 -5.25
CA PHE A 61 -14.39 22.51 -5.76
C PHE A 61 -14.17 20.99 -5.82
N ALA A 62 -14.66 20.35 -6.89
CA ALA A 62 -14.49 18.91 -7.08
C ALA A 62 -13.45 18.51 -8.15
N GLY A 63 -12.88 19.47 -8.88
CA GLY A 63 -12.04 19.17 -10.05
C GLY A 63 -10.52 19.11 -9.82
N ALA A 64 -10.03 19.35 -8.59
CA ALA A 64 -8.60 19.57 -8.33
C ALA A 64 -7.98 18.63 -7.30
N PHE A 65 -8.73 17.60 -6.87
CA PHE A 65 -8.37 16.69 -5.78
C PHE A 65 -8.35 15.24 -6.27
N ASP A 66 -7.47 14.44 -5.69
CA ASP A 66 -7.40 12.99 -5.91
C ASP A 66 -8.45 12.24 -5.07
N LEU A 67 -8.88 12.84 -3.96
CA LEU A 67 -9.90 12.32 -3.04
C LEU A 67 -10.59 13.48 -2.34
N LEU A 68 -11.90 13.38 -2.14
CA LEU A 68 -12.67 14.32 -1.34
C LEU A 68 -13.24 13.61 -0.10
N ILE A 69 -13.07 14.23 1.06
CA ILE A 69 -13.68 13.80 2.32
C ILE A 69 -14.70 14.86 2.71
N ILE A 70 -15.97 14.46 2.75
CA ILE A 70 -17.08 15.37 2.96
C ILE A 70 -17.69 15.13 4.34
N ALA A 71 -17.63 16.17 5.16
CA ALA A 71 -18.04 16.16 6.55
C ALA A 71 -19.47 16.69 6.70
N LEU A 72 -20.44 15.79 6.88
CA LEU A 72 -21.87 16.08 6.93
C LEU A 72 -22.45 15.81 8.33
N LYS A 73 -23.57 16.44 8.65
CA LYS A 73 -24.30 16.16 9.90
C LYS A 73 -24.93 14.77 9.88
N ASP A 74 -25.69 14.50 8.82
CA ASP A 74 -26.56 13.34 8.68
C ASP A 74 -26.84 13.05 7.19
N VAL A 75 -27.56 11.96 6.93
CA VAL A 75 -27.89 11.53 5.57
C VAL A 75 -28.87 12.47 4.86
N ALA A 76 -29.65 13.26 5.60
CA ALA A 76 -30.55 14.24 4.98
C ALA A 76 -29.73 15.34 4.28
N GLU A 77 -28.66 15.81 4.93
CA GLU A 77 -27.71 16.77 4.33
C GLU A 77 -26.99 16.19 3.10
N LEU A 78 -26.72 14.87 3.09
CA LEU A 78 -26.19 14.18 1.91
C LEU A 78 -27.20 14.20 0.75
N THR A 79 -28.46 13.85 1.02
CA THR A 79 -29.49 13.79 -0.02
C THR A 79 -29.74 15.17 -0.64
N GLU A 80 -29.76 16.23 0.17
CA GLU A 80 -29.90 17.63 -0.30
C GLU A 80 -28.74 18.04 -1.23
N LYS A 81 -27.53 17.55 -0.95
CA LYS A 81 -26.30 17.94 -1.65
C LYS A 81 -25.79 16.89 -2.64
N ALA A 82 -26.57 15.83 -2.90
CA ALA A 82 -26.19 14.69 -3.73
C ALA A 82 -25.72 15.13 -5.12
N HIS A 83 -26.39 16.11 -5.72
CA HIS A 83 -26.04 16.65 -7.03
C HIS A 83 -24.61 17.23 -7.11
N ILE A 84 -24.09 17.79 -6.02
CA ILE A 84 -22.71 18.31 -5.96
C ILE A 84 -21.71 17.16 -5.93
N ILE A 85 -22.08 16.08 -5.23
CA ILE A 85 -21.25 14.89 -5.03
C ILE A 85 -21.19 14.05 -6.30
N GLU A 86 -22.32 13.84 -6.97
CA GLU A 86 -22.41 13.16 -8.28
C GLU A 86 -21.57 13.85 -9.36
N LYS A 87 -21.47 15.19 -9.29
CA LYS A 87 -20.64 15.99 -10.20
C LYS A 87 -19.15 15.94 -9.90
N SER A 88 -18.75 15.33 -8.78
CA SER A 88 -17.35 15.16 -8.45
C SER A 88 -16.70 14.12 -9.37
N ALA A 89 -15.62 14.52 -10.04
CA ALA A 89 -14.78 13.59 -10.79
C ALA A 89 -13.84 12.78 -9.87
N ALA A 90 -13.64 13.24 -8.63
CA ALA A 90 -12.81 12.57 -7.64
C ALA A 90 -13.65 11.60 -6.78
N PRO A 91 -13.08 10.47 -6.34
CA PRO A 91 -13.67 9.61 -5.31
C PRO A 91 -14.06 10.41 -4.06
N VAL A 92 -15.18 10.04 -3.43
CA VAL A 92 -15.75 10.76 -2.30
C VAL A 92 -15.95 9.81 -1.10
N ILE A 93 -15.40 10.22 0.05
CA ILE A 93 -15.67 9.61 1.36
C ILE A 93 -16.57 10.55 2.14
N ILE A 94 -17.62 10.01 2.75
CA ILE A 94 -18.55 10.80 3.55
C ILE A 94 -18.40 10.44 5.01
N VAL A 95 -18.23 11.46 5.85
CA VAL A 95 -18.12 11.34 7.30
C VAL A 95 -19.30 12.03 7.96
N PHE A 96 -20.09 11.28 8.72
CA PHE A 96 -21.24 11.78 9.47
C PHE A 96 -20.92 11.99 10.95
N GLU A 97 -21.49 13.02 11.59
CA GLU A 97 -21.34 13.22 13.04
C GLU A 97 -22.10 12.17 13.86
N GLN A 98 -23.22 11.64 13.37
CA GLN A 98 -24.04 10.65 14.10
C GLN A 98 -24.49 9.48 13.24
N SER A 99 -24.46 8.28 13.83
CA SER A 99 -24.95 7.02 13.26
C SER A 99 -26.48 6.89 13.24
N LYS A 100 -27.20 7.72 14.02
CA LYS A 100 -28.55 7.43 14.52
C LYS A 100 -29.70 7.48 13.48
N ALA A 101 -29.44 7.57 12.17
CA ALA A 101 -30.49 7.81 11.17
C ALA A 101 -30.32 7.05 9.85
N VAL A 102 -29.56 5.96 9.82
CA VAL A 102 -29.49 5.11 8.62
C VAL A 102 -30.52 3.98 8.72
N THR A 103 -31.73 4.28 8.26
CA THR A 103 -32.79 3.27 8.06
C THR A 103 -32.54 2.52 6.75
N ASP A 104 -33.04 1.30 6.59
CA ASP A 104 -32.95 0.52 5.34
C ASP A 104 -33.45 1.32 4.12
N LYS A 105 -34.55 2.06 4.27
CA LYS A 105 -35.10 2.94 3.23
C LYS A 105 -34.15 4.09 2.83
N THR A 106 -33.24 4.46 3.72
CA THR A 106 -32.21 5.45 3.48
C THR A 106 -31.01 4.81 2.80
N LEU A 107 -30.64 3.57 3.15
CA LEU A 107 -29.60 2.80 2.48
C LEU A 107 -29.92 2.59 1.00
N ASP A 108 -31.16 2.23 0.65
CA ASP A 108 -31.60 2.06 -0.74
C ASP A 108 -31.39 3.33 -1.59
N LYS A 109 -31.56 4.51 -0.98
CA LYS A 109 -31.32 5.80 -1.66
C LYS A 109 -29.83 6.11 -1.81
N LEU A 110 -28.99 5.57 -0.92
CA LEU A 110 -27.55 5.81 -0.92
C LEU A 110 -26.78 4.84 -1.81
N GLU A 111 -27.25 3.60 -1.96
CA GLU A 111 -26.62 2.58 -2.81
C GLU A 111 -26.47 3.06 -4.27
N GLY A 112 -27.41 3.88 -4.76
CA GLY A 112 -27.33 4.49 -6.09
C GLY A 112 -26.47 5.75 -6.18
N LEU A 113 -26.03 6.31 -5.05
CA LEU A 113 -25.31 7.59 -4.98
C LEU A 113 -23.83 7.42 -4.65
N ILE A 114 -23.48 6.51 -3.73
CA ILE A 114 -22.11 6.32 -3.25
C ILE A 114 -21.91 4.89 -2.74
N ASP A 115 -20.67 4.38 -2.84
CA ASP A 115 -20.28 3.13 -2.17
C ASP A 115 -20.52 3.26 -0.66
N LEU A 116 -21.38 2.40 -0.10
CA LEU A 116 -21.69 2.39 1.32
C LEU A 116 -20.45 2.21 2.20
N ASN A 117 -19.39 1.57 1.69
CA ASN A 117 -18.13 1.43 2.41
C ASN A 117 -17.34 2.74 2.51
N SER A 118 -17.74 3.78 1.77
CA SER A 118 -17.23 5.16 1.84
C SER A 118 -18.02 6.01 2.83
N LEU A 119 -19.05 5.46 3.48
CA LEU A 119 -19.80 6.11 4.55
C LEU A 119 -19.22 5.74 5.92
N ILE A 120 -18.83 6.75 6.67
CA ILE A 120 -18.11 6.60 7.94
C ILE A 120 -18.77 7.47 9.01
N PHE A 121 -18.87 6.96 10.24
CA PHE A 121 -19.47 7.70 11.35
C PHE A 121 -18.42 8.10 12.37
N LEU A 122 -18.37 9.39 12.71
CA LEU A 122 -17.38 9.97 13.62
C LEU A 122 -17.44 9.37 15.03
N LYS A 123 -18.63 8.98 15.48
CA LYS A 123 -18.87 8.44 16.83
C LYS A 123 -18.54 6.96 16.99
N GLU A 124 -18.18 6.27 15.91
CA GLU A 124 -17.76 4.87 16.01
C GLU A 124 -16.36 4.78 16.63
N SER A 125 -16.17 3.77 17.48
CA SER A 125 -14.91 3.55 18.19
C SER A 125 -13.75 3.22 17.25
N ASP A 126 -14.04 2.73 16.04
CA ASP A 126 -13.06 2.39 15.00
C ASP A 126 -13.00 3.43 13.86
N PHE A 127 -13.58 4.63 14.06
CA PHE A 127 -13.62 5.72 13.08
C PHE A 127 -12.30 5.93 12.33
N GLN A 128 -11.19 6.06 13.07
CA GLN A 128 -9.87 6.30 12.47
C GLN A 128 -9.45 5.16 11.53
N LYS A 129 -9.67 3.92 11.97
CA LYS A 129 -9.35 2.72 11.18
C LYS A 129 -10.22 2.66 9.94
N ARG A 130 -11.53 2.92 10.05
CA ARG A 130 -12.45 2.96 8.90
C ARG A 130 -12.08 4.05 7.91
N LEU A 131 -11.74 5.25 8.40
CA LEU A 131 -11.31 6.37 7.56
C LEU A 131 -10.03 6.03 6.80
N HIS A 132 -9.01 5.53 7.49
CA HIS A 132 -7.78 5.09 6.83
C HIS A 132 -8.07 3.99 5.81
N ASN A 133 -8.96 3.04 6.14
CA ASN A 133 -9.34 1.95 5.25
C ASN A 133 -9.99 2.46 3.97
N ALA A 134 -10.93 3.39 4.08
CA ALA A 134 -11.57 4.01 2.94
C ALA A 134 -10.57 4.81 2.09
N VAL A 135 -9.70 5.63 2.69
CA VAL A 135 -8.68 6.40 1.96
C VAL A 135 -7.79 5.49 1.10
N VAL A 136 -7.29 4.38 1.67
CA VAL A 136 -6.44 3.42 0.94
C VAL A 136 -7.20 2.69 -0.17
N ARG A 137 -8.51 2.47 0.01
CA ARG A 137 -9.36 1.82 -0.99
C ARG A 137 -9.64 2.75 -2.17
N GLU A 138 -10.06 3.98 -1.89
CA GLU A 138 -10.41 4.96 -2.92
C GLU A 138 -9.19 5.43 -3.74
N LEU A 139 -7.99 5.35 -3.14
CA LEU A 139 -6.72 5.74 -3.75
C LEU A 139 -5.80 4.51 -3.99
N ASP A 140 -6.38 3.35 -4.32
CA ASP A 140 -5.63 2.09 -4.50
C ASP A 140 -4.47 2.23 -5.51
N ASP A 141 -4.72 2.93 -6.62
CA ASP A 141 -3.74 3.22 -7.67
C ASP A 141 -2.61 4.17 -7.22
N LYS A 142 -2.82 4.88 -6.10
CA LYS A 142 -1.92 5.88 -5.52
C LYS A 142 -1.37 5.50 -4.15
N LYS A 143 -1.51 4.24 -3.71
CA LYS A 143 -1.01 3.75 -2.41
C LYS A 143 0.42 4.19 -2.08
N LEU A 144 1.35 4.08 -3.03
CA LEU A 144 2.74 4.50 -2.80
C LEU A 144 2.85 6.02 -2.53
N ALA A 145 2.07 6.84 -3.25
CA ALA A 145 2.02 8.28 -3.02
C ALA A 145 1.38 8.62 -1.66
N ILE A 146 0.33 7.89 -1.25
CA ILE A 146 -0.28 8.03 0.08
C ILE A 146 0.75 7.77 1.17
N ALA A 147 1.46 6.64 1.11
CA ALA A 147 2.43 6.28 2.15
C ALA A 147 3.58 7.28 2.26
N ARG A 148 4.00 7.82 1.11
CA ARG A 148 5.03 8.85 1.05
C ARG A 148 4.58 10.16 1.70
N VAL A 149 3.43 10.68 1.27
CA VAL A 149 2.90 12.00 1.68
C VAL A 149 2.29 11.97 3.07
N LEU A 150 1.70 10.85 3.47
CA LEU A 150 1.05 10.65 4.76
C LEU A 150 1.75 9.49 5.49
N PRO A 151 2.79 9.78 6.30
CA PRO A 151 3.61 8.77 6.96
C PRO A 151 2.83 7.77 7.82
N LEU A 152 1.67 8.16 8.34
CA LEU A 152 0.78 7.30 9.12
C LEU A 152 0.30 6.06 8.34
N PHE A 153 0.29 6.10 7.00
CA PHE A 153 -0.09 4.98 6.15
C PHE A 153 1.07 4.03 5.82
N ARG A 154 2.34 4.41 6.09
CA ARG A 154 3.51 3.62 5.69
C ARG A 154 3.46 2.19 6.19
N ASN A 155 3.19 2.00 7.48
CA ASN A 155 3.16 0.67 8.09
C ASN A 155 2.07 -0.22 7.48
N ARG A 156 0.89 0.34 7.21
CA ARG A 156 -0.20 -0.40 6.61
C ARG A 156 0.09 -0.77 5.16
N ILE A 157 0.53 0.19 4.36
CA ILE A 157 0.80 -0.03 2.93
C ILE A 157 1.99 -0.96 2.74
N ALA A 158 3.02 -0.86 3.58
CA ALA A 158 4.12 -1.82 3.62
C ALA A 158 3.63 -3.23 3.96
N ALA A 159 2.74 -3.38 4.94
CA ALA A 159 2.18 -4.68 5.30
C ALA A 159 1.40 -5.32 4.14
N ASP A 160 0.63 -4.52 3.38
CA ASP A 160 -0.10 -4.98 2.18
C ASP A 160 0.88 -5.45 1.09
N ILE A 161 1.90 -4.63 0.77
CA ILE A 161 2.95 -4.97 -0.21
C ILE A 161 3.66 -6.28 0.15
N ILE A 162 4.04 -6.46 1.42
CA ILE A 162 4.72 -7.66 1.91
C ILE A 162 3.79 -8.86 1.82
N SER A 163 2.54 -8.71 2.25
CA SER A 163 1.53 -9.78 2.24
C SER A 163 1.26 -10.28 0.82
N ASP A 164 1.05 -9.37 -0.12
CA ASP A 164 0.72 -9.70 -1.51
C ASP A 164 1.91 -10.33 -2.23
N SER A 165 3.11 -9.78 -2.05
CA SER A 165 4.34 -10.36 -2.59
C SER A 165 4.61 -11.76 -2.03
N SER A 166 4.34 -11.97 -0.74
CA SER A 166 4.48 -13.28 -0.09
C SER A 166 3.49 -14.29 -0.64
N LYS A 167 2.21 -13.91 -0.83
CA LYS A 167 1.18 -14.78 -1.44
C LYS A 167 1.53 -15.13 -2.89
N GLN A 168 1.96 -14.15 -3.68
CA GLN A 168 2.38 -14.39 -5.07
C GLN A 168 3.56 -15.36 -5.12
N ASN A 169 4.56 -15.17 -4.26
CA ASN A 169 5.71 -16.06 -4.20
C ASN A 169 5.35 -17.46 -3.65
N ALA A 170 4.38 -17.57 -2.75
CA ALA A 170 3.84 -18.86 -2.34
C ALA A 170 3.23 -19.61 -3.52
N LEU A 171 2.41 -18.93 -4.32
CA LEU A 171 1.79 -19.50 -5.51
C LEU A 171 2.84 -19.89 -6.55
N ILE A 172 3.83 -19.04 -6.81
CA ILE A 172 4.94 -19.34 -7.73
C ILE A 172 5.73 -20.56 -7.23
N GLY A 173 6.09 -20.58 -5.95
CA GLY A 173 6.85 -21.69 -5.33
C GLY A 173 6.07 -23.01 -5.31
N ALA A 174 4.74 -22.96 -5.22
CA ALA A 174 3.88 -24.14 -5.30
C ALA A 174 3.58 -24.57 -6.75
N ALA A 175 3.50 -23.63 -7.69
CA ALA A 175 3.09 -23.92 -9.06
C ALA A 175 4.20 -24.58 -9.90
N VAL A 176 5.47 -24.44 -9.52
CA VAL A 176 6.56 -24.91 -10.37
C VAL A 176 7.20 -26.21 -9.86
N PHE A 177 7.08 -27.22 -10.72
CA PHE A 177 7.61 -28.56 -10.52
C PHE A 177 9.12 -28.67 -10.82
N LEU A 178 9.70 -27.75 -11.61
CA LEU A 178 11.10 -27.85 -12.07
C LEU A 178 12.10 -27.17 -11.11
N PRO A 179 13.03 -27.92 -10.47
CA PRO A 179 14.08 -27.32 -9.68
C PRO A 179 14.98 -26.41 -10.53
N GLY A 180 15.18 -25.16 -10.11
CA GLY A 180 16.14 -24.21 -10.70
C GLY A 180 15.57 -23.19 -11.69
N ALA A 181 14.36 -23.39 -12.24
CA ALA A 181 13.73 -22.45 -13.17
C ALA A 181 13.00 -21.28 -12.47
N ASP A 182 12.75 -21.39 -11.17
CA ASP A 182 11.84 -20.49 -10.38
C ASP A 182 12.54 -19.34 -9.71
N MET A 183 13.84 -19.52 -9.47
CA MET A 183 14.68 -18.55 -8.76
C MET A 183 14.63 -17.17 -9.44
N PRO A 184 14.66 -17.04 -10.78
CA PRO A 184 14.54 -15.74 -11.42
C PRO A 184 13.22 -15.04 -11.12
N ILE A 185 12.09 -15.75 -11.15
CA ILE A 185 10.76 -15.12 -11.01
C ILE A 185 10.51 -14.72 -9.56
N LEU A 186 10.81 -15.60 -8.59
CA LEU A 186 10.69 -15.30 -7.16
C LEU A 186 11.56 -14.11 -6.76
N THR A 187 12.81 -14.08 -7.24
CA THR A 187 13.73 -12.98 -6.97
C THR A 187 13.24 -11.68 -7.62
N LEU A 188 12.73 -11.70 -8.86
CA LEU A 188 12.16 -10.50 -9.48
C LEU A 188 10.99 -9.92 -8.69
N ASN A 189 10.10 -10.78 -8.16
CA ASN A 189 8.99 -10.34 -7.30
C ASN A 189 9.49 -9.75 -5.97
N GLN A 190 10.50 -10.36 -5.36
CA GLN A 190 11.14 -9.82 -4.15
C GLN A 190 11.84 -8.48 -4.42
N MET A 191 12.46 -8.31 -5.59
CA MET A 191 13.08 -7.04 -6.00
C MET A 191 12.01 -5.95 -6.14
N LYS A 192 10.90 -6.26 -6.82
CA LYS A 192 9.76 -5.34 -6.95
C LYS A 192 9.25 -4.89 -5.57
N MET A 193 9.05 -5.85 -4.66
CA MET A 193 8.61 -5.58 -3.29
C MET A 193 9.56 -4.61 -2.56
N VAL A 194 10.89 -4.82 -2.66
CA VAL A 194 11.88 -3.93 -2.03
C VAL A 194 11.85 -2.52 -2.64
N LEU A 195 11.70 -2.40 -3.96
CA LEU A 195 11.53 -1.11 -4.63
C LEU A 195 10.25 -0.38 -4.17
N GLU A 196 9.14 -1.11 -4.01
CA GLU A 196 7.88 -0.57 -3.48
C GLU A 196 8.03 -0.08 -2.04
N LEU A 197 8.71 -0.85 -1.19
CA LEU A 197 8.99 -0.47 0.19
C LEU A 197 9.91 0.76 0.27
N ALA A 198 10.91 0.88 -0.60
CA ALA A 198 11.72 2.09 -0.69
C ALA A 198 10.85 3.32 -1.03
N ALA A 199 9.99 3.20 -2.05
CA ALA A 199 9.09 4.27 -2.46
C ALA A 199 8.12 4.70 -1.35
N VAL A 200 7.60 3.75 -0.56
CA VAL A 200 6.77 4.01 0.63
C VAL A 200 7.46 4.93 1.63
N HIS A 201 8.77 4.75 1.80
CA HIS A 201 9.61 5.54 2.73
C HIS A 201 10.25 6.76 2.08
N ASN A 202 9.81 7.14 0.87
CA ASN A 202 10.36 8.26 0.12
C ASN A 202 11.83 8.07 -0.35
N GLU A 203 12.29 6.83 -0.46
CA GLU A 203 13.63 6.50 -0.90
C GLU A 203 13.65 6.14 -2.39
N SER A 204 14.60 6.70 -3.14
CA SER A 204 14.89 6.30 -4.52
C SER A 204 15.89 5.15 -4.51
N LEU A 205 15.48 3.99 -5.04
CA LEU A 205 16.30 2.79 -5.02
C LEU A 205 16.50 2.26 -6.45
N SER A 206 17.75 2.05 -6.86
CA SER A 206 18.04 1.39 -8.12
C SER A 206 17.76 -0.11 -8.04
N VAL A 207 17.60 -0.75 -9.20
CA VAL A 207 17.40 -2.20 -9.31
C VAL A 207 18.62 -2.96 -8.75
N GLU A 208 19.81 -2.44 -8.98
CA GLU A 208 21.07 -2.97 -8.49
C GLU A 208 21.11 -2.91 -6.96
N ARG A 209 20.72 -1.77 -6.37
CA ARG A 209 20.68 -1.62 -4.93
C ARG A 209 19.61 -2.49 -4.28
N ALA A 210 18.45 -2.64 -4.92
CA ALA A 210 17.44 -3.60 -4.47
C ALA A 210 17.99 -5.02 -4.44
N LYS A 211 18.74 -5.43 -5.48
CA LYS A 211 19.41 -6.74 -5.53
C LYS A 211 20.46 -6.89 -4.42
N GLU A 212 21.28 -5.87 -4.16
CA GLU A 212 22.24 -5.89 -3.06
C GLU A 212 21.55 -6.10 -1.72
N LEU A 213 20.48 -5.35 -1.43
CA LEU A 213 19.70 -5.51 -0.21
C LEU A 213 19.12 -6.91 -0.09
N LEU A 214 18.58 -7.48 -1.17
CA LEU A 214 18.11 -8.87 -1.17
C LEU A 214 19.21 -9.87 -0.82
N VAL A 215 20.40 -9.70 -1.38
CA VAL A 215 21.55 -10.57 -1.09
C VAL A 215 21.98 -10.42 0.36
N THR A 216 22.06 -9.19 0.87
CA THR A 216 22.42 -8.89 2.27
C THR A 216 21.41 -9.46 3.27
N PHE A 217 20.11 -9.26 3.03
CA PHE A 217 19.06 -9.82 3.89
C PHE A 217 18.99 -11.36 3.76
N GLY A 218 19.22 -11.87 2.55
CA GLY A 218 19.22 -13.29 2.23
C GLY A 218 20.38 -14.04 2.87
N SER A 219 21.59 -13.47 2.92
CA SER A 219 22.80 -14.13 3.41
C SER A 219 22.77 -14.45 4.91
N GLY A 220 21.94 -13.75 5.71
CA GLY A 220 21.98 -13.81 7.16
C GLY A 220 21.15 -14.92 7.83
N TYR A 221 19.94 -15.23 7.36
CA TYR A 221 19.00 -16.04 8.16
C TYR A 221 18.05 -16.93 7.35
N ILE A 222 17.65 -16.49 6.15
CA ILE A 222 16.66 -17.17 5.30
C ILE A 222 17.22 -18.49 4.74
N PHE A 223 18.44 -18.50 4.18
CA PHE A 223 19.01 -19.72 3.60
C PHE A 223 19.21 -20.87 4.60
N ARG A 224 19.54 -20.57 5.87
CA ARG A 224 19.74 -21.61 6.90
C ARG A 224 18.43 -22.25 7.33
N ALA A 225 17.33 -21.49 7.34
CA ALA A 225 15.99 -22.02 7.64
C ALA A 225 15.44 -22.85 6.47
N LEU A 226 15.59 -22.36 5.24
CA LEU A 226 15.16 -23.06 4.03
C LEU A 226 15.97 -24.35 3.78
N ALA A 227 17.28 -24.33 4.02
CA ALA A 227 18.13 -25.51 3.90
C ALA A 227 17.69 -26.64 4.86
N ARG A 228 17.29 -26.33 6.10
CA ARG A 228 16.83 -27.35 7.06
C ARG A 228 15.49 -27.99 6.66
N GLN A 229 14.59 -27.24 6.03
CA GLN A 229 13.32 -27.79 5.53
C GLN A 229 13.47 -28.59 4.22
N LEU A 230 14.47 -28.27 3.40
CA LEU A 230 14.76 -28.98 2.16
C LEU A 230 15.59 -30.26 2.37
N LEU A 231 16.38 -30.33 3.46
CA LEU A 231 17.18 -31.52 3.83
C LEU A 231 16.35 -32.64 4.47
N GLY A 232 15.12 -32.37 4.92
CA GLY A 232 14.15 -33.39 5.29
C GLY A 232 13.38 -33.84 4.05
N PHE A 233 13.85 -34.88 3.38
CA PHE A 233 13.18 -35.47 2.22
C PHE A 233 11.78 -35.96 2.65
N VAL A 234 10.72 -35.23 2.30
CA VAL A 234 9.33 -35.68 2.47
C VAL A 234 8.81 -36.11 1.09
N PRO A 235 8.72 -37.42 0.79
CA PRO A 235 7.95 -37.90 -0.35
C PRO A 235 6.48 -37.50 -0.14
N GLY A 236 5.85 -36.79 -1.09
CA GLY A 236 4.47 -36.31 -0.96
C GLY A 236 4.24 -34.92 -1.55
N PRO A 237 3.32 -34.09 -1.01
CA PRO A 237 2.90 -32.80 -1.59
C PRO A 237 3.98 -31.70 -1.41
N GLY A 238 5.20 -31.93 -1.90
CA GLY A 238 6.35 -31.04 -1.75
C GLY A 238 6.14 -29.64 -2.35
N PHE A 239 5.17 -29.48 -3.26
CA PHE A 239 4.76 -28.17 -3.77
C PHE A 239 4.14 -27.28 -2.68
N ILE A 240 3.41 -27.85 -1.69
CA ILE A 240 2.86 -27.10 -0.56
C ILE A 240 3.99 -26.57 0.31
N VAL A 241 4.97 -27.43 0.62
CA VAL A 241 6.14 -27.05 1.43
C VAL A 241 6.93 -25.94 0.73
N LYS A 242 7.17 -26.06 -0.57
CA LYS A 242 7.82 -25.00 -1.38
C LYS A 242 7.04 -23.69 -1.34
N GLY A 243 5.71 -23.73 -1.44
CA GLY A 243 4.87 -22.54 -1.31
C GLY A 243 4.97 -21.87 0.07
N ILE A 244 4.93 -22.66 1.14
CA ILE A 244 5.12 -22.16 2.53
C ILE A 244 6.50 -21.54 2.71
N VAL A 245 7.55 -22.20 2.21
CA VAL A 245 8.93 -21.71 2.19
C VAL A 245 9.04 -20.37 1.46
N ALA A 246 8.47 -20.29 0.25
CA ALA A 246 8.52 -19.07 -0.56
C ALA A 246 7.73 -17.92 0.11
N TYR A 247 6.57 -18.22 0.71
CA TYR A 247 5.78 -17.26 1.48
C TYR A 247 6.58 -16.70 2.66
N THR A 248 7.07 -17.59 3.53
CA THR A 248 7.74 -17.21 4.79
C THR A 248 9.07 -16.50 4.54
N GLY A 249 9.87 -16.97 3.58
CA GLY A 249 11.10 -16.31 3.17
C GLY A 249 10.86 -14.90 2.61
N THR A 250 9.83 -14.74 1.77
CA THR A 250 9.46 -13.42 1.22
C THR A 250 8.95 -12.48 2.32
N ARG A 251 8.12 -12.99 3.24
CA ARG A 251 7.58 -12.19 4.35
C ARG A 251 8.67 -11.69 5.29
N ALA A 252 9.60 -12.57 5.67
CA ALA A 252 10.74 -12.20 6.52
C ALA A 252 11.63 -11.16 5.83
N LEU A 253 11.91 -11.35 4.53
CA LEU A 253 12.69 -10.39 3.75
C LEU A 253 12.01 -9.02 3.68
N GLY A 254 10.70 -9.00 3.42
CA GLY A 254 9.92 -7.78 3.34
C GLY A 254 9.88 -7.02 4.67
N GLN A 255 9.77 -7.73 5.79
CA GLN A 255 9.84 -7.14 7.13
C GLN A 255 11.21 -6.51 7.41
N LEU A 256 12.30 -7.19 7.05
CA LEU A 256 13.66 -6.65 7.18
C LEU A 256 13.86 -5.40 6.32
N ALA A 257 13.37 -5.42 5.07
CA ALA A 257 13.44 -4.26 4.19
C ALA A 257 12.64 -3.07 4.74
N HIS A 258 11.41 -3.31 5.21
CA HIS A 258 10.58 -2.26 5.82
C HIS A 258 11.26 -1.62 7.04
N GLU A 259 11.84 -2.45 7.92
CA GLU A 259 12.59 -1.97 9.08
C GLU A 259 13.85 -1.18 8.69
N TYR A 260 14.59 -1.66 7.68
CA TYR A 260 15.76 -0.98 7.15
C TYR A 260 15.42 0.44 6.64
N PHE A 261 14.32 0.59 5.87
CA PHE A 261 13.90 1.90 5.38
C PHE A 261 13.32 2.79 6.48
N THR A 262 12.60 2.21 7.45
CA THR A 262 12.07 2.95 8.61
C THR A 262 13.19 3.60 9.43
N ARG A 263 14.37 2.98 9.48
CA ARG A 263 15.56 3.50 10.19
C ARG A 263 16.39 4.52 9.39
N GLY A 264 15.97 4.89 8.17
CA GLY A 264 16.64 5.92 7.36
C GLY A 264 17.71 5.39 6.39
N ALA A 265 17.59 4.12 5.94
CA ALA A 265 18.34 3.56 4.81
C ALA A 265 19.85 3.86 4.80
N PHE A 266 20.60 3.31 5.76
CA PHE A 266 22.06 3.52 5.82
C PHE A 266 22.79 2.99 4.56
N PRO A 267 23.79 3.71 4.03
CA PRO A 267 24.72 3.13 3.06
C PRO A 267 25.32 1.85 3.66
N LEU A 268 25.12 0.71 2.98
CA LEU A 268 25.81 -0.51 3.37
C LEU A 268 27.23 -0.36 2.83
N GLU A 269 28.19 -0.05 3.71
CA GLU A 269 29.60 -0.14 3.37
C GLU A 269 29.92 -1.60 3.01
N ILE A 270 29.95 -1.89 1.71
CA ILE A 270 30.52 -3.14 1.22
C ILE A 270 32.03 -2.95 1.37
N GLY A 271 32.60 -3.65 2.35
CA GLY A 271 34.03 -3.59 2.69
C GLY A 271 34.91 -3.64 1.45
N ASN A 272 35.45 -2.48 1.09
CA ASN A 272 36.56 -2.39 0.17
C ASN A 272 37.77 -2.89 0.95
N LYS A 273 38.17 -4.15 0.71
CA LYS A 273 39.48 -4.64 1.16
C LYS A 273 40.53 -3.77 0.48
N SER A 274 41.02 -2.75 1.17
CA SER A 274 42.26 -2.10 0.78
C SER A 274 43.37 -3.14 0.91
N LYS A 275 43.99 -3.46 -0.22
CA LYS A 275 45.38 -3.89 -0.23
C LYS A 275 46.19 -2.87 0.57
N SER A 276 46.83 -3.31 1.63
CA SER A 276 48.10 -2.80 2.13
C SER A 276 48.87 -3.99 2.68
#